data_AF-A0AAV0WW20-F1
#
_entry.id   AF-A0AAV0WW20-F1
#
_cell.length_a   1.000
_cell.length_b   1.000
_cell.length_c   1.000
_cell.angle_alpha   90.00
_cell.angle_beta   90.00
_cell.angle_gamma   90.00
#
_symmetry.space_group_name_H-M   'P 1'
#
loop_
_entity.id
_entity.type
_entity.pdbx_description
1 polymer ?
#
loop_
_entity_poly.entity_id
_entity_poly.type
_entity_poly.pdbx_seq_one_letter_code
_entity_poly.pdbx_strand_id
1 'polypeptide(L)'
;MCKAGNVLNAFFPKLIHVTCLAHGFHRVAETIRSSYPDVDQLIATVKKIFLKAPSRVLKFKELYPDLNLPPEPILTRWGTWLEAALYYCEHFEKIKNIISSLNTETATAIGKANNMMENNNLRNNLTYISANFGFLIHTIKQLETRNMPLSESLCIVEESQKKLEKCQGHIGNVVREKCKNVIEKNQGLKNLKIIRDILQGLNPTELLDV
;
A
#
# COMPACT_ATOMS: atom_id res chain seq x y z
N MET A 1 -12.65 -14.32 9.39
CA MET A 1 -11.76 -14.51 10.56
C MET A 1 -12.43 -14.10 11.87
N CYS A 2 -12.85 -12.84 12.08
CA CYS A 2 -13.41 -12.42 13.39
C CYS A 2 -14.63 -13.24 13.86
N LYS A 3 -15.61 -13.52 12.99
CA LYS A 3 -16.78 -14.35 13.35
C LYS A 3 -16.38 -15.76 13.82
N ALA A 4 -15.44 -16.40 13.11
CA ALA A 4 -14.93 -17.71 13.48
C ALA A 4 -14.16 -17.67 14.81
N GLY A 5 -13.31 -16.65 15.02
CA GLY A 5 -12.63 -16.42 16.29
C GLY A 5 -13.61 -16.29 17.46
N ASN A 6 -14.71 -15.55 17.28
CA ASN A 6 -15.73 -15.40 18.31
C ASN A 6 -16.43 -16.72 18.66
N VAL A 7 -16.70 -17.57 17.67
CA VAL A 7 -17.27 -18.92 17.91
C VAL A 7 -16.28 -19.81 18.66
N LEU A 8 -15.00 -19.78 18.27
CA LEU A 8 -13.96 -20.58 18.92
C LEU A 8 -13.73 -20.19 20.38
N ASN A 9 -13.94 -18.93 20.75
CA ASN A 9 -13.81 -18.48 22.14
C ASN A 9 -14.75 -19.22 23.11
N ALA A 10 -15.91 -19.71 22.65
CA ALA A 10 -16.82 -20.50 23.49
C ALA A 10 -16.21 -21.85 23.87
N PHE A 11 -15.37 -22.44 23.01
CA PHE A 11 -14.69 -23.70 23.25
C PHE A 11 -13.30 -23.51 23.88
N PHE A 12 -12.66 -22.38 23.60
CA PHE A 12 -11.32 -22.05 24.07
C PHE A 12 -11.32 -20.67 24.75
N PRO A 13 -11.74 -20.57 26.02
CA PRO A 13 -11.96 -19.28 26.68
C PRO A 13 -10.70 -18.45 26.89
N LYS A 14 -9.51 -19.06 26.78
CA LYS A 14 -8.20 -18.39 26.86
C LYS A 14 -7.62 -18.04 25.47
N LEU A 15 -8.31 -18.36 24.38
CA LEU A 15 -7.86 -18.07 23.03
C LEU A 15 -7.88 -16.56 22.77
N ILE A 16 -6.74 -16.00 22.35
CA ILE A 16 -6.65 -14.63 21.86
C ILE A 16 -6.63 -14.69 20.33
N HIS A 17 -7.78 -14.44 19.71
CA HIS A 17 -7.86 -14.36 18.25
C HIS A 17 -7.43 -12.97 17.76
N VAL A 18 -6.39 -12.94 16.92
CA VAL A 18 -5.85 -11.73 16.29
C VAL A 18 -5.91 -11.90 14.78
N THR A 19 -6.45 -10.90 14.07
CA THR A 19 -6.37 -10.88 12.60
C THR A 19 -4.99 -10.41 12.15
N CYS A 20 -4.47 -10.99 11.07
CA CYS A 20 -3.18 -10.62 10.49
C CYS A 20 -3.09 -9.10 10.22
N LEU A 21 -2.08 -8.44 10.81
CA LEU A 21 -1.88 -6.99 10.69
C LEU A 21 -1.28 -6.59 9.34
N ALA A 22 -0.43 -7.44 8.75
CA ALA A 22 0.02 -7.25 7.37
C ALA A 22 -1.18 -7.19 6.39
N HIS A 23 -2.14 -8.11 6.54
CA HIS A 23 -3.40 -8.05 5.78
C HIS A 23 -4.21 -6.78 6.13
N GLY A 24 -4.22 -6.38 7.40
CA GLY A 24 -4.82 -5.12 7.83
C GLY A 24 -4.30 -3.91 7.05
N PHE A 25 -2.98 -3.73 7.00
CA PHE A 25 -2.33 -2.65 6.25
C PHE A 25 -2.48 -2.81 4.74
N HIS A 26 -2.52 -4.03 4.20
CA HIS A 26 -2.86 -4.25 2.79
C HIS A 26 -4.27 -3.72 2.47
N ARG A 27 -5.27 -3.93 3.34
CA ARG A 27 -6.61 -3.36 3.15
C ARG A 27 -6.65 -1.83 3.21
N VAL A 28 -5.70 -1.22 3.94
CA VAL A 28 -5.49 0.24 3.92
C VAL A 28 -4.92 0.65 2.56
N ALA A 29 -3.91 -0.05 2.05
CA ALA A 29 -3.36 0.18 0.71
C ALA A 29 -4.42 0.05 -0.41
N GLU A 30 -5.35 -0.90 -0.31
CA GLU A 30 -6.47 -1.01 -1.25
C GLU A 30 -7.46 0.17 -1.19
N THR A 31 -7.63 0.76 0.00
CA THR A 31 -8.42 1.99 0.14
C THR A 31 -7.71 3.17 -0.51
N ILE A 32 -6.38 3.28 -0.34
CA ILE A 32 -5.57 4.28 -1.04
C ILE A 32 -5.73 4.12 -2.56
N ARG A 33 -5.55 2.91 -3.10
CA ARG A 33 -5.74 2.65 -4.54
C ARG A 33 -7.12 3.10 -5.02
N SER A 34 -8.17 2.72 -4.30
CA SER A 34 -9.55 3.05 -4.66
C SER A 34 -9.82 4.56 -4.63
N SER A 35 -9.06 5.33 -3.85
CA SER A 35 -9.12 6.79 -3.79
C SER A 35 -8.41 7.50 -4.94
N TYR A 36 -7.62 6.80 -5.76
CA TYR A 36 -6.88 7.38 -6.89
C TYR A 36 -7.19 6.66 -8.22
N PRO A 37 -8.44 6.74 -8.72
CA PRO A 37 -8.84 6.06 -9.95
C PRO A 37 -8.00 6.49 -11.16
N ASP A 38 -7.54 7.74 -11.23
CA ASP A 38 -6.70 8.23 -12.32
C ASP A 38 -5.32 7.55 -12.33
N VAL A 39 -4.72 7.35 -11.16
CA VAL A 39 -3.44 6.65 -11.01
C VAL A 39 -3.61 5.16 -11.32
N ASP A 40 -4.67 4.54 -10.81
CA ASP A 40 -4.99 3.14 -11.09
C ASP A 40 -5.21 2.92 -12.60
N GLN A 41 -5.95 3.83 -13.24
CA GLN A 41 -6.18 3.81 -14.67
C GLN A 41 -4.90 4.05 -15.46
N LEU A 42 -3.98 4.90 -15.00
CA LEU A 42 -2.69 5.12 -15.65
C LEU A 42 -1.89 3.82 -15.68
N ILE A 43 -1.69 3.21 -14.51
CA ILE A 43 -0.93 1.97 -14.36
C ILE A 43 -1.51 0.87 -15.25
N ALA A 44 -2.83 0.70 -15.25
CA ALA A 44 -3.51 -0.28 -16.10
C ALA A 44 -3.38 0.04 -17.60
N THR A 45 -3.39 1.31 -17.99
CA THR A 45 -3.28 1.73 -19.40
C THR A 45 -1.86 1.49 -19.91
N VAL A 46 -0.84 1.91 -19.16
CA VAL A 46 0.56 1.75 -19.56
C VAL A 46 0.95 0.27 -19.59
N LYS A 47 0.43 -0.55 -18.65
CA LYS A 47 0.59 -2.01 -18.74
C LYS A 47 0.11 -2.57 -20.09
N LYS A 48 -1.05 -2.13 -20.60
CA LYS A 48 -1.55 -2.55 -21.93
C LYS A 48 -0.66 -2.11 -23.09
N ILE A 49 0.12 -1.03 -22.92
CA ILE A 49 1.08 -0.58 -23.93
C ILE A 49 2.26 -1.56 -24.03
N PHE A 50 2.70 -2.19 -22.95
CA PHE A 50 3.85 -3.11 -23.04
C PHE A 50 3.47 -4.59 -23.10
N LEU A 51 2.22 -4.92 -22.75
CA LEU A 51 1.71 -6.28 -22.79
C LEU A 51 1.77 -6.87 -24.21
N LYS A 52 2.52 -7.96 -24.37
CA LYS A 52 2.69 -8.71 -25.64
C LYS A 52 3.16 -7.84 -26.81
N ALA A 53 3.95 -6.80 -26.56
CA ALA A 53 4.49 -5.94 -27.61
C ALA A 53 6.02 -5.79 -27.53
N PRO A 54 6.77 -6.79 -28.05
CA PRO A 54 8.23 -6.79 -27.99
C PRO A 54 8.86 -5.54 -28.61
N SER A 55 8.34 -5.04 -29.73
CA SER A 55 8.86 -3.82 -30.38
C SER A 55 8.77 -2.59 -29.48
N ARG A 56 7.69 -2.44 -28.70
CA ARG A 56 7.52 -1.33 -27.75
C ARG A 56 8.45 -1.49 -26.54
N VAL A 57 8.68 -2.73 -26.09
CA VAL A 57 9.65 -3.03 -25.03
C VAL A 57 11.08 -2.77 -25.49
N LEU A 58 11.43 -3.14 -26.74
CA LEU A 58 12.73 -2.81 -27.33
C LEU A 58 12.92 -1.29 -27.38
N LYS A 59 11.91 -0.55 -27.86
CA LYS A 59 11.98 0.91 -27.91
C LYS A 59 12.15 1.55 -26.53
N PHE A 60 11.45 1.02 -25.52
CA PHE A 60 11.63 1.42 -24.13
C PHE A 60 13.10 1.27 -23.69
N LYS A 61 13.70 0.11 -23.97
CA LYS A 61 15.08 -0.21 -23.61
C LYS A 61 16.12 0.54 -24.43
N GLU A 62 15.83 0.91 -25.68
CA GLU A 62 16.70 1.78 -26.47
C GLU A 62 16.80 3.19 -25.88
N LEU A 63 15.67 3.76 -25.45
CA LEU A 63 15.63 5.10 -24.88
C LEU A 63 16.19 5.16 -23.45
N TYR A 64 15.90 4.13 -22.64
CA TYR A 64 16.34 4.05 -21.25
C TYR A 64 16.82 2.61 -20.93
N PRO A 65 18.05 2.24 -21.30
CA PRO A 65 18.58 0.88 -21.13
C PRO A 65 18.54 0.40 -19.67
N ASP A 66 18.93 1.28 -18.75
CA ASP A 66 19.06 1.00 -17.32
C ASP A 66 17.73 1.05 -16.56
N LEU A 67 16.66 1.54 -17.20
CA LEU A 67 15.34 1.63 -16.57
C LEU A 67 14.64 0.27 -16.70
N ASN A 68 14.13 -0.27 -15.59
CA ASN A 68 13.31 -1.47 -15.62
C ASN A 68 11.93 -1.17 -16.22
N LEU A 69 11.24 -2.18 -16.76
CA LEU A 69 9.84 -1.98 -17.17
C LEU A 69 8.99 -1.61 -15.94
N PRO A 70 7.92 -0.82 -16.11
CA PRO A 70 7.03 -0.50 -15.01
C PRO A 70 6.53 -1.78 -14.32
N PRO A 71 6.59 -1.87 -12.99
CA PRO A 71 6.14 -3.05 -12.28
C PRO A 71 4.64 -3.24 -12.50
N GLU A 72 4.23 -4.49 -12.67
CA GLU A 72 2.83 -4.82 -12.83
C GLU A 72 2.21 -5.15 -11.46
N PRO A 73 1.14 -4.44 -11.04
CA PRO A 73 0.42 -4.82 -9.84
C PRO A 73 -0.11 -6.26 -9.97
N ILE A 74 0.09 -7.05 -8.94
CA ILE A 74 -0.38 -8.44 -8.85
C ILE A 74 -1.47 -8.47 -7.79
N LEU A 75 -2.70 -8.79 -8.20
CA LEU A 75 -3.88 -8.77 -7.32
C LEU A 75 -3.70 -9.61 -6.03
N THR A 76 -2.93 -10.69 -6.10
CA THR A 76 -2.69 -11.59 -4.97
C THR A 76 -1.48 -11.22 -4.12
N ARG A 77 -0.63 -10.25 -4.54
CA ARG A 77 0.57 -9.84 -3.80
C ARG A 77 0.38 -8.44 -3.22
N TRP A 78 0.51 -8.34 -1.90
CA TRP A 78 0.24 -7.11 -1.16
C TRP A 78 1.28 -6.02 -1.46
N GLY A 79 0.84 -4.77 -1.54
CA GLY A 79 1.71 -3.61 -1.75
C GLY A 79 2.19 -3.35 -3.19
N THR A 80 2.00 -4.30 -4.11
CA THR A 80 2.49 -4.17 -5.51
C THR A 80 1.92 -2.98 -6.28
N TRP A 81 0.68 -2.57 -5.98
CA TRP A 81 0.12 -1.35 -6.56
C TRP A 81 0.81 -0.08 -6.07
N LEU A 82 1.16 -0.01 -4.79
CA LEU A 82 1.90 1.14 -4.24
C LEU A 82 3.31 1.18 -4.83
N GLU A 83 3.98 0.03 -4.99
CA GLU A 83 5.27 -0.06 -5.69
C GLU A 83 5.19 0.51 -7.11
N ALA A 84 4.13 0.18 -7.85
CA ALA A 84 3.90 0.77 -9.16
C ALA A 84 3.67 2.28 -9.09
N ALA A 85 2.82 2.77 -8.18
CA ALA A 85 2.60 4.21 -8.02
C ALA A 85 3.91 4.97 -7.70
N LEU A 86 4.76 4.42 -6.83
CA LEU A 86 6.07 5.00 -6.51
C LEU A 86 7.01 5.01 -7.73
N TYR A 87 7.06 3.90 -8.48
CA TYR A 87 7.84 3.82 -9.72
C TYR A 87 7.42 4.92 -10.73
N TYR A 88 6.11 5.11 -10.93
CA TYR A 88 5.62 6.17 -11.83
C TYR A 88 5.90 7.56 -11.29
N CYS A 89 5.87 7.76 -9.97
CA CYS A 89 6.25 9.03 -9.36
C CYS A 89 7.73 9.35 -9.62
N GLU A 90 8.62 8.37 -9.44
CA GLU A 90 10.07 8.52 -9.60
C GLU A 90 10.50 8.70 -11.06
N HIS A 91 9.85 8.01 -11.99
CA HIS A 91 10.25 7.97 -13.38
C HIS A 91 9.26 8.65 -14.33
N PHE A 92 8.39 9.53 -13.81
CA PHE A 92 7.28 10.13 -14.55
C PHE A 92 7.70 10.68 -15.92
N GLU A 93 8.71 11.54 -15.94
CA GLU A 93 9.18 12.19 -17.19
C GLU A 93 9.77 11.20 -18.19
N LYS A 94 10.52 10.21 -17.70
CA LYS A 94 11.11 9.15 -18.56
C LYS A 94 10.00 8.35 -19.21
N ILE A 95 9.00 7.92 -18.44
CA ILE A 95 7.87 7.16 -18.96
C ILE A 95 7.03 8.00 -19.93
N LYS A 96 6.78 9.27 -19.60
CA LYS A 96 6.07 10.20 -20.48
C LYS A 96 6.78 10.30 -21.84
N ASN A 97 8.10 10.53 -21.82
CA ASN A 97 8.92 10.59 -23.03
C ASN A 97 8.82 9.29 -23.86
N ILE A 98 8.92 8.11 -23.22
CA ILE A 98 8.78 6.83 -23.92
C ILE A 98 7.43 6.74 -24.61
N ILE A 99 6.33 7.01 -23.90
CA ILE A 99 4.98 6.88 -24.45
C ILE A 99 4.73 7.88 -25.59
N SER A 100 5.23 9.11 -25.47
CA SER A 100 5.14 10.11 -26.54
C SER A 100 5.95 9.74 -27.79
N SER A 101 7.00 8.92 -27.65
CA SER A 101 7.78 8.41 -28.79
C SER A 101 7.13 7.26 -29.56
N LEU A 102 6.03 6.67 -29.05
CA LEU A 102 5.34 5.54 -29.67
C LEU A 102 4.27 6.00 -30.65
N ASN A 103 4.05 5.24 -31.73
CA ASN A 103 2.99 5.52 -32.70
C ASN A 103 1.60 5.27 -32.09
N THR A 104 0.81 6.33 -31.94
CA THR A 104 -0.54 6.33 -31.36
C THR A 104 -1.56 5.50 -32.17
N GLU A 105 -1.34 5.30 -33.46
CA GLU A 105 -2.21 4.51 -34.33
C GLU A 105 -2.13 3.01 -34.05
N THR A 106 -1.02 2.55 -33.47
CA THR A 106 -0.78 1.11 -33.22
C THR A 106 -1.54 0.58 -32.00
N ALA A 107 -1.95 1.45 -31.07
CA ALA A 107 -2.77 1.08 -29.93
C ALA A 107 -3.45 2.29 -29.28
N THR A 108 -4.77 2.21 -29.09
CA THR A 108 -5.58 3.24 -28.41
C THR A 108 -5.08 3.60 -27.00
N ALA A 109 -4.45 2.64 -26.32
CA ALA A 109 -3.86 2.84 -25.00
C ALA A 109 -2.74 3.90 -24.98
N ILE A 110 -2.00 4.07 -26.08
CA ILE A 110 -0.90 5.04 -26.19
C ILE A 110 -1.46 6.46 -26.17
N GLY A 111 -2.43 6.76 -27.05
CA GLY A 111 -3.09 8.06 -27.07
C GLY A 111 -3.77 8.39 -25.72
N LYS A 112 -4.43 7.40 -25.10
CA LYS A 112 -5.01 7.56 -23.76
C LYS A 112 -3.95 7.90 -22.71
N ALA A 113 -2.83 7.18 -22.67
CA ALA A 113 -1.78 7.42 -21.69
C ALA A 113 -1.11 8.79 -21.87
N ASN A 114 -0.86 9.23 -23.10
CA ASN A 114 -0.36 10.58 -23.39
C ASN A 114 -1.29 11.64 -22.79
N ASN A 115 -2.59 11.58 -23.09
CA ASN A 115 -3.57 12.53 -22.56
C ASN A 115 -3.61 12.54 -21.02
N MET A 116 -3.51 11.36 -20.39
CA MET A 116 -3.46 11.27 -18.93
C MET A 116 -2.20 11.92 -18.34
N MET A 117 -1.04 11.73 -18.99
CA MET A 117 0.24 12.27 -18.53
C MET A 117 0.43 13.77 -18.76
N GLU A 118 -0.46 14.43 -19.51
CA GLU A 118 -0.55 15.89 -19.57
C GLU A 118 -1.32 16.51 -18.38
N ASN A 119 -2.06 15.70 -17.62
CA ASN A 119 -2.81 16.20 -16.46
C ASN A 119 -1.89 16.44 -15.26
N ASN A 120 -1.66 17.71 -14.90
CA ASN A 120 -0.88 18.09 -13.71
C ASN A 120 -1.40 17.46 -12.41
N ASN A 121 -2.71 17.20 -12.31
CA ASN A 121 -3.29 16.57 -11.12
C ASN A 121 -2.79 15.13 -10.93
N LEU A 122 -2.51 14.40 -12.01
CA LEU A 122 -1.98 13.04 -11.94
C LEU A 122 -0.61 13.02 -11.26
N ARG A 123 0.27 13.97 -11.62
CA ARG A 123 1.59 14.13 -10.99
C ARG A 123 1.49 14.51 -9.52
N ASN A 124 0.56 15.40 -9.18
CA ASN A 124 0.30 15.78 -7.79
C ASN A 124 -0.20 14.58 -6.96
N ASN A 125 -1.10 13.78 -7.53
CA ASN A 125 -1.60 12.55 -6.90
C ASN A 125 -0.47 11.53 -6.66
N LEU A 126 0.37 11.26 -7.67
CA LEU A 126 1.53 10.38 -7.54
C LEU A 126 2.50 10.86 -6.45
N THR A 127 2.79 12.17 -6.44
CA THR A 127 3.65 12.80 -5.43
C THR A 127 3.07 12.62 -4.03
N TYR A 128 1.78 12.89 -3.85
CA TYR A 128 1.11 12.75 -2.57
C TYR A 128 1.12 11.28 -2.09
N ILE A 129 0.84 10.32 -2.97
CA ILE A 129 0.90 8.88 -2.64
C ILE A 129 2.31 8.49 -2.19
N SER A 130 3.32 8.89 -2.96
CA SER A 130 4.72 8.58 -2.67
C SER A 130 5.14 9.12 -1.29
N ALA A 131 4.87 10.40 -1.04
CA ALA A 131 5.25 11.07 0.21
C ALA A 131 4.52 10.54 1.44
N ASN A 132 3.25 10.16 1.32
CA ASN A 132 2.42 9.84 2.49
C ASN A 132 2.22 8.34 2.71
N PHE A 133 2.26 7.52 1.67
CA PHE A 133 1.84 6.12 1.75
C PHE A 133 2.92 5.11 1.31
N GLY A 134 4.04 5.56 0.74
CA GLY A 134 5.12 4.68 0.31
C GLY A 134 5.67 3.76 1.41
N PHE A 135 5.69 4.25 2.66
CA PHE A 135 6.17 3.48 3.81
C PHE A 135 5.35 2.19 4.09
N LEU A 136 4.10 2.11 3.61
CA LEU A 136 3.25 0.93 3.81
C LEU A 136 3.80 -0.31 3.10
N ILE A 137 4.54 -0.13 1.99
CA ILE A 137 5.18 -1.24 1.28
C ILE A 137 6.16 -1.95 2.22
N HIS A 138 7.01 -1.17 2.90
CA HIS A 138 7.99 -1.73 3.84
C HIS A 138 7.32 -2.31 5.09
N THR A 139 6.31 -1.61 5.61
CA THR A 139 5.52 -2.06 6.77
C THR A 139 4.92 -3.45 6.54
N ILE A 140 4.26 -3.65 5.38
CA ILE A 140 3.65 -4.94 5.04
C ILE A 140 4.73 -6.03 4.93
N LYS A 141 5.82 -5.77 4.20
CA LYS A 141 6.92 -6.72 4.04
C LYS A 141 7.55 -7.14 5.38
N GLN A 142 7.76 -6.19 6.29
CA GLN A 142 8.29 -6.48 7.62
C GLN A 142 7.32 -7.37 8.42
N LEU A 143 6.03 -7.06 8.42
CA LEU A 143 5.01 -7.82 9.14
C LEU A 143 4.72 -9.21 8.51
N GLU A 144 5.17 -9.46 7.28
CA GLU A 144 5.13 -10.79 6.65
C GLU A 144 6.30 -11.69 7.06
N THR A 145 7.35 -11.13 7.66
CA THR A 145 8.50 -11.91 8.12
C THR A 145 8.16 -12.79 9.33
N ARG A 146 8.98 -13.82 9.55
CA ARG A 146 8.84 -14.73 10.70
C ARG A 146 9.91 -14.43 11.74
N ASN A 147 9.67 -14.86 12.98
CA ASN A 147 10.59 -14.75 14.12
C ASN A 147 10.87 -13.31 14.59
N MET A 148 10.05 -12.34 14.20
CA MET A 148 10.11 -10.99 14.75
C MET A 148 9.54 -10.98 16.18
N PRO A 149 10.22 -10.36 17.16
CA PRO A 149 9.70 -10.19 18.51
C PRO A 149 8.34 -9.47 18.54
N LEU A 150 7.50 -9.79 19.52
CA LEU A 150 6.18 -9.17 19.68
C LEU A 150 6.30 -7.65 19.88
N SER A 151 7.25 -7.21 20.69
CA SER A 151 7.51 -5.78 20.95
C SER A 151 7.88 -5.03 19.67
N GLU A 152 8.76 -5.59 18.86
CA GLU A 152 9.22 -5.00 17.60
C GLU A 152 8.06 -4.94 16.58
N SER A 153 7.33 -6.03 16.39
CA SER A 153 6.20 -6.06 15.45
C SER A 153 5.08 -5.08 15.84
N LEU A 154 4.78 -4.94 17.13
CA LEU A 154 3.82 -3.94 17.61
C LEU A 154 4.32 -2.51 17.44
N CYS A 155 5.63 -2.27 17.61
CA CYS A 155 6.24 -0.96 17.35
C CYS A 155 6.03 -0.55 15.88
N ILE A 156 6.30 -1.44 14.93
CA ILE A 156 6.08 -1.20 13.49
C ILE A 156 4.63 -0.82 13.21
N VAL A 157 3.68 -1.52 13.84
CA VAL A 157 2.24 -1.24 13.69
C VAL A 157 1.90 0.15 14.21
N GLU A 158 2.38 0.50 15.40
CA GLU A 158 2.10 1.79 16.04
C GLU A 158 2.75 2.98 15.32
N GLU A 159 3.99 2.82 14.85
CA GLU A 159 4.64 3.83 14.01
C GLU A 159 3.88 4.05 12.71
N SER A 160 3.39 2.97 12.10
CA SER A 160 2.60 3.03 10.88
C SER A 160 1.27 3.74 11.10
N GLN A 161 0.59 3.48 12.21
CA GLN A 161 -0.62 4.21 12.62
C GLN A 161 -0.32 5.71 12.77
N LYS A 162 0.73 6.06 13.53
CA LYS A 162 1.14 7.46 13.75
C LYS A 162 1.46 8.18 12.44
N LYS A 163 2.08 7.51 11.46
CA LYS A 163 2.33 8.09 10.13
C LYS A 163 1.02 8.39 9.39
N LEU A 164 0.05 7.47 9.40
CA LEU A 164 -1.26 7.68 8.76
C LEU A 164 -2.12 8.75 9.46
N GLU A 165 -1.99 8.89 10.78
CA GLU A 165 -2.67 9.95 11.55
C GLU A 165 -2.18 11.35 11.18
N LYS A 166 -0.94 11.47 10.70
CA LYS A 166 -0.37 12.76 10.24
C LYS A 166 -0.76 13.12 8.81
N CYS A 167 -1.30 12.19 8.02
CA CYS A 167 -1.70 12.46 6.65
C CYS A 167 -2.85 13.49 6.60
N GLN A 168 -2.66 14.55 5.83
CA GLN A 168 -3.61 15.67 5.72
C GLN A 168 -4.44 15.62 4.44
N GLY A 169 -5.57 16.31 4.41
CA GLY A 169 -6.45 16.38 3.25
C GLY A 169 -7.47 15.25 3.19
N HIS A 170 -8.40 15.35 2.23
CA HIS A 170 -9.57 14.47 2.15
C HIS A 170 -9.19 12.98 2.10
N ILE A 171 -8.23 12.61 1.25
CA ILE A 171 -7.78 11.21 1.15
C ILE A 171 -7.04 10.76 2.42
N GLY A 172 -6.21 11.62 3.01
CA GLY A 172 -5.58 11.34 4.30
C GLY A 172 -6.61 10.99 5.39
N ASN A 173 -7.72 11.72 5.45
CA ASN A 173 -8.81 11.43 6.38
C ASN A 173 -9.48 10.07 6.10
N VAL A 174 -9.79 9.76 4.83
CA VAL A 174 -10.38 8.47 4.44
C VAL A 174 -9.48 7.30 4.84
N VAL A 175 -8.17 7.43 4.59
CA VAL A 175 -7.17 6.40 4.89
C VAL A 175 -6.98 6.25 6.40
N ARG A 176 -6.98 7.35 7.16
CA ARG A 176 -6.90 7.34 8.62
C ARG A 176 -8.09 6.61 9.24
N GLU A 177 -9.31 6.95 8.82
CA GLU A 177 -10.52 6.27 9.28
C GLU A 177 -10.51 4.79 8.91
N LYS A 178 -10.00 4.44 7.72
CA LYS A 178 -9.82 3.04 7.33
C LYS A 178 -8.86 2.31 8.26
N CYS A 179 -7.71 2.89 8.57
CA CYS A 179 -6.72 2.32 9.46
C CYS A 179 -7.30 2.11 10.87
N LYS A 180 -7.96 3.13 11.43
CA LYS A 180 -8.66 3.06 12.71
C LYS A 180 -9.64 1.88 12.74
N ASN A 181 -10.51 1.79 11.74
CA ASN A 181 -11.47 0.70 11.62
C ASN A 181 -10.84 -0.71 11.51
N VAL A 182 -9.71 -0.84 10.80
CA VAL A 182 -8.99 -2.12 10.69
C VAL A 182 -8.43 -2.55 12.04
N ILE A 183 -7.89 -1.62 12.80
CA ILE A 183 -7.25 -1.86 14.09
C ILE A 183 -8.30 -2.13 15.18
N GLU A 184 -9.34 -1.32 15.25
CA GLU A 184 -10.41 -1.46 16.25
C GLU A 184 -11.16 -2.79 16.10
N LYS A 185 -11.31 -3.31 14.88
CA LYS A 185 -11.92 -4.62 14.65
C LYS A 185 -11.05 -5.79 15.12
N ASN A 186 -9.78 -5.55 15.43
CA ASN A 186 -8.84 -6.54 15.92
C ASN A 186 -8.75 -6.51 17.45
N GLN A 187 -9.81 -6.93 18.14
CA GLN A 187 -9.90 -6.82 19.60
C GLN A 187 -8.75 -7.55 20.32
N GLY A 188 -8.30 -8.70 19.81
CA GLY A 188 -7.16 -9.42 20.38
C GLY A 188 -5.83 -8.66 20.33
N LEU A 189 -5.70 -7.64 19.46
CA LEU A 189 -4.51 -6.78 19.42
C LEU A 189 -4.31 -6.01 20.73
N LYS A 190 -5.40 -5.60 21.40
CA LYS A 190 -5.33 -4.91 22.70
C LYS A 190 -4.66 -5.81 23.74
N ASN A 191 -5.05 -7.09 23.77
CA ASN A 191 -4.45 -8.07 24.67
C ASN A 191 -2.96 -8.27 24.36
N LEU A 192 -2.57 -8.30 23.08
CA LEU A 192 -1.16 -8.40 22.70
C LEU A 192 -0.33 -7.18 23.15
N LYS A 193 -0.90 -5.97 23.12
CA LYS A 193 -0.23 -4.77 23.64
C LYS A 193 0.00 -4.88 25.15
N ILE A 194 -1.02 -5.30 25.91
CA ILE A 194 -0.89 -5.55 27.36
C ILE A 194 0.20 -6.59 27.64
N ILE A 195 0.22 -7.70 26.89
CA ILE A 195 1.25 -8.75 27.04
C ILE A 195 2.64 -8.18 26.76
N ARG A 196 2.82 -7.40 25.69
CA ARG A 196 4.10 -6.73 25.40
C ARG A 196 4.52 -5.85 26.58
N ASP A 197 3.62 -5.04 27.10
CA ASP A 197 3.94 -4.07 28.16
C ASP A 197 4.40 -4.82 29.43
N ILE A 198 3.71 -5.89 29.82
CA ILE A 198 4.12 -6.78 30.93
C ILE A 198 5.52 -7.40 30.66
N LEU A 199 5.77 -7.89 29.44
CA LEU A 199 7.07 -8.46 29.07
C LEU A 199 8.20 -7.43 29.07
N GLN A 200 7.88 -6.14 29.00
CA GLN A 200 8.82 -5.03 29.12
C GLN A 200 8.94 -4.50 30.57
N GLY A 201 8.25 -5.13 31.52
CA GLY A 201 8.25 -4.72 32.93
C GLY A 201 7.35 -3.52 33.24
N LEU A 202 6.42 -3.16 32.34
CA LEU A 202 5.43 -2.11 32.56
C LEU A 202 4.18 -2.70 33.23
N ASN A 203 3.60 -1.98 34.21
CA ASN A 203 2.35 -2.38 34.86
C ASN A 203 1.13 -1.83 34.10
N PRO A 204 0.22 -2.68 33.59
CA PRO A 204 -0.96 -2.23 32.85
C PRO A 204 -1.92 -1.36 33.66
N THR A 205 -1.89 -1.46 34.99
CA THR A 205 -2.72 -0.67 35.93
C THR A 205 -2.34 0.81 35.98
N GLU A 206 -1.14 1.21 35.57
CA GLU A 206 -0.71 2.62 35.59
C GLU A 206 -1.15 3.42 34.34
N LEU A 207 -1.71 2.75 33.32
CA LEU A 207 -2.12 3.36 32.04
C LEU A 207 -3.63 3.66 31.94
N LEU A 208 -4.42 3.33 32.96
CA LEU A 208 -5.86 3.58 33.03
C LEU A 208 -6.24 4.80 33.88
N ASP A 209 -5.26 5.46 34.50
CA ASP A 209 -5.45 6.58 35.43
C ASP A 209 -5.04 7.97 34.86
N VAL A 210 -5.03 8.14 33.52
CA VAL A 210 -4.84 9.46 32.87
C VAL A 210 -5.88 9.72 31.79
#